data_AF-A0A522Y9L3-F1
#
_entry.id   AF-A0A522Y9L3-F1
#
_cell.length_a   1.000
_cell.length_b   1.000
_cell.length_c   1.000
_cell.angle_alpha   90.00
_cell.angle_beta   90.00
_cell.angle_gamma   90.00
#
_symmetry.space_group_name_H-M   'P 1'
#
loop_
_entity.id
_entity.type
_entity.pdbx_description
1 polymer ?
#
loop_
_entity_poly.entity_id
_entity_poly.type
_entity_poly.pdbx_seq_one_letter_code
_entity_poly.pdbx_strand_id
1 'polypeptide(L)'
;MSALDRSTPTVDLNNYIIERDVLSRIPEQLARQHKLIPLFRIRDSLTIAISDPANIIAIDEVRTVSGCDVQVVKAEESAIVMAIEQNYNVDNYIEEIVKELQGMSADFVHDKNLDSSRIQKITAEPPVIKMVNLIIF
;
A
#
# COMPACT_ATOMS: atom_id res chain seq x y z
N MET A 1 -22.62 33.37 -11.47
CA MET A 1 -22.13 32.49 -12.55
C MET A 1 -20.67 32.22 -12.23
N SER A 2 -20.43 31.28 -11.33
CA SER A 2 -19.15 31.12 -10.62
C SER A 2 -18.20 30.31 -11.47
N ALA A 3 -17.16 30.97 -11.97
CA ALA A 3 -15.99 30.34 -12.55
C ALA A 3 -15.17 29.69 -11.42
N LEU A 4 -15.48 28.44 -11.09
CA LEU A 4 -14.61 27.62 -10.26
C LEU A 4 -13.60 26.94 -11.19
N ASP A 5 -12.45 27.59 -11.29
CA ASP A 5 -11.11 27.04 -11.48
C ASP A 5 -11.05 25.53 -11.76
N ARG A 6 -10.93 25.17 -13.05
CA ARG A 6 -10.86 23.80 -13.58
C ARG A 6 -9.41 23.40 -13.88
N SER A 7 -8.47 23.89 -13.09
CA SER A 7 -7.03 23.66 -13.28
C SER A 7 -6.45 22.55 -12.39
N THR A 8 -7.27 21.84 -11.62
CA THR A 8 -6.83 20.65 -10.89
C THR A 8 -6.87 19.42 -11.82
N PRO A 9 -5.72 18.80 -12.12
CA PRO A 9 -5.70 17.59 -12.94
C PRO A 9 -6.52 16.52 -12.25
N THR A 10 -7.58 16.06 -12.93
CA THR A 10 -8.41 14.95 -12.46
C THR A 10 -7.77 13.66 -12.93
N VAL A 11 -7.45 12.78 -11.98
CA VAL A 11 -6.87 11.47 -12.27
C VAL A 11 -7.96 10.40 -12.23
N ASP A 12 -7.94 9.50 -13.22
CA ASP A 12 -8.76 8.29 -13.19
C ASP A 12 -7.99 7.20 -12.43
N LEU A 13 -8.59 6.68 -11.37
CA LEU A 13 -7.96 5.70 -10.48
C LEU A 13 -8.15 4.25 -10.97
N ASN A 14 -9.01 4.01 -11.97
CA ASN A 14 -9.37 2.64 -12.38
C ASN A 14 -8.19 1.80 -12.91
N ASN A 15 -7.13 2.43 -13.40
CA ASN A 15 -5.96 1.76 -13.98
C ASN A 15 -4.66 2.00 -13.18
N TYR A 16 -4.76 2.58 -11.97
CA TYR A 16 -3.58 2.80 -11.13
C TYR A 16 -3.24 1.55 -10.33
N ILE A 17 -2.03 1.03 -10.56
CA ILE A 17 -1.44 0.00 -9.72
C ILE A 17 -0.62 0.70 -8.65
N ILE A 18 -1.05 0.60 -7.40
CA ILE A 18 -0.38 1.21 -6.26
C ILE A 18 0.56 0.18 -5.65
N GLU A 19 1.84 0.52 -5.52
CA GLU A 19 2.82 -0.36 -4.88
C GLU A 19 2.51 -0.52 -3.38
N ARG A 20 2.68 -1.72 -2.83
CA ARG A 20 2.38 -2.00 -1.42
C ARG A 20 3.17 -1.14 -0.44
N ASP A 21 4.43 -0.86 -0.75
CA ASP A 21 5.29 0.00 0.06
C ASP A 21 4.82 1.47 0.07
N VAL A 22 3.99 1.85 -0.90
CA VAL A 22 3.36 3.17 -0.97
C VAL A 22 2.02 3.14 -0.24
N LEU A 23 1.22 2.10 -0.44
CA LEU A 23 -0.07 1.92 0.21
C LEU A 23 0.05 1.83 1.74
N SER A 24 1.01 1.06 2.25
CA SER A 24 1.26 0.85 3.69
C SER A 24 1.72 2.11 4.44
N ARG A 25 2.12 3.18 3.74
CA ARG A 25 2.48 4.47 4.35
C ARG A 25 1.28 5.26 4.85
N ILE A 26 0.09 4.94 4.36
CA ILE A 26 -1.15 5.58 4.77
C ILE A 26 -2.04 4.50 5.37
N PRO A 27 -2.40 4.59 6.66
CA PRO A 27 -3.37 3.68 7.25
C PRO A 27 -4.73 3.76 6.56
N GLU A 28 -5.39 2.63 6.39
CA GLU A 28 -6.71 2.54 5.74
C GLU A 28 -7.73 3.51 6.38
N GLN A 29 -7.73 3.60 7.72
CA GLN A 29 -8.62 4.50 8.45
C GLN A 29 -8.43 5.97 8.04
N LEU A 30 -7.17 6.40 7.84
CA LEU A 30 -6.84 7.75 7.42
C LEU A 30 -7.30 8.00 5.96
N ALA A 31 -7.03 7.03 5.09
CA ALA A 31 -7.46 7.05 3.69
C ALA A 31 -8.99 7.20 3.58
N ARG A 32 -9.75 6.43 4.37
CA ARG A 32 -11.22 6.47 4.41
C ARG A 32 -11.76 7.78 5.00
N GLN A 33 -11.21 8.23 6.12
CA GLN A 33 -11.67 9.42 6.82
C GLN A 33 -11.56 10.67 5.95
N HIS A 34 -10.41 10.82 5.28
CA HIS A 34 -10.13 12.00 4.45
C HIS A 34 -10.42 11.80 2.97
N LYS A 35 -10.97 10.63 2.60
CA LYS A 35 -11.30 10.28 1.20
C LYS A 35 -10.11 10.55 0.30
N LEU A 36 -8.99 9.90 0.61
CA LEU A 36 -7.74 10.00 -0.12
C LEU A 36 -7.08 8.63 -0.29
N ILE A 37 -6.21 8.50 -1.28
CA ILE A 37 -5.43 7.28 -1.51
C ILE A 37 -4.04 7.65 -2.04
N PRO A 38 -2.95 7.01 -1.58
CA PRO A 38 -1.63 7.24 -2.14
C PRO A 38 -1.53 6.60 -3.54
N LEU A 39 -0.83 7.25 -4.46
CA LEU A 39 -0.66 6.77 -5.84
C LEU A 39 0.73 6.19 -6.08
N PHE A 40 1.76 7.00 -5.83
CA PHE A 40 3.15 6.62 -6.02
C PHE A 40 4.05 7.54 -5.20
N ARG A 41 5.29 7.10 -4.96
CA ARG A 41 6.32 7.86 -4.26
C ARG A 41 7.55 8.01 -5.15
N ILE A 42 8.11 9.23 -5.20
CA ILE A 42 9.37 9.51 -5.88
C ILE A 42 10.32 10.13 -4.84
N ARG A 43 11.41 9.42 -4.52
CA ARG A 43 12.35 9.78 -3.43
C ARG A 43 11.61 10.01 -2.12
N ASP A 44 11.46 11.25 -1.67
CA ASP A 44 10.78 11.62 -0.43
C ASP A 44 9.43 12.31 -0.68
N SER A 45 8.98 12.36 -1.94
CA SER A 45 7.71 12.96 -2.30
C SER A 45 6.65 11.89 -2.56
N LEU A 46 5.53 11.97 -1.82
CA LEU A 46 4.39 11.08 -1.93
C LEU A 46 3.26 11.79 -2.68
N THR A 47 2.82 11.23 -3.80
CA THR A 47 1.65 11.75 -4.51
C THR A 47 0.40 11.05 -4.01
N ILE A 48 -0.61 11.83 -3.61
CA ILE A 48 -1.91 11.34 -3.16
C ILE A 48 -3.03 11.89 -4.05
N ALA A 49 -4.05 11.06 -4.29
CA ALA A 49 -5.33 11.51 -4.80
C ALA A 49 -6.26 11.84 -3.63
N ILE A 50 -6.92 13.00 -3.67
CA ILE A 50 -7.86 13.47 -2.65
C ILE A 50 -9.11 14.06 -3.29
N SER A 51 -10.27 13.90 -2.65
CA SER A 51 -11.54 14.45 -3.13
C SER A 51 -11.60 15.97 -3.00
N ASP A 52 -11.07 16.50 -1.90
CA ASP A 52 -10.98 17.93 -1.61
C ASP A 52 -9.52 18.38 -1.38
N PRO A 53 -8.85 18.93 -2.40
CA PRO A 53 -7.48 19.44 -2.27
C PRO A 53 -7.38 20.70 -1.40
N ALA A 54 -8.48 21.34 -1.02
CA ALA A 54 -8.47 22.47 -0.09
C ALA A 54 -8.41 22.03 1.38
N ASN A 55 -8.55 20.73 1.67
CA ASN A 55 -8.47 20.18 3.02
C ASN A 55 -7.01 20.07 3.48
N ILE A 56 -6.45 21.19 3.95
CA ILE A 56 -5.06 21.28 4.44
C ILE A 56 -4.82 20.34 5.62
N ILE A 57 -5.83 20.09 6.46
CA ILE A 57 -5.72 19.21 7.63
C ILE A 57 -5.41 17.78 7.18
N ALA A 58 -6.13 17.27 6.19
CA ALA A 58 -5.88 15.95 5.63
C ALA A 58 -4.45 15.83 5.05
N ILE A 59 -3.99 16.86 4.34
CA ILE A 59 -2.66 16.88 3.71
C ILE A 59 -1.56 16.86 4.77
N ASP A 60 -1.71 17.66 5.83
CA ASP A 60 -0.73 17.74 6.92
C ASP A 60 -0.67 16.47 7.77
N GLU A 61 -1.82 15.83 8.00
CA GLU A 61 -1.88 14.54 8.69
C GLU A 61 -1.20 13.45 7.86
N VAL A 62 -1.45 13.40 6.55
CA VAL A 62 -0.75 12.47 5.65
C VAL A 62 0.76 12.74 5.63
N ARG A 63 1.19 14.00 5.61
CA ARG A 63 2.62 14.36 5.70
C ARG A 63 3.25 13.83 6.99
N THR A 64 2.56 14.04 8.11
CA THR A 64 3.02 13.61 9.44
C THR A 64 3.15 12.08 9.53
N VAL A 65 2.12 11.36 9.06
CA VAL A 65 2.08 9.90 9.13
C VAL A 65 3.06 9.25 8.15
N SER A 66 3.13 9.76 6.92
CA SER A 66 3.97 9.17 5.87
C SER A 66 5.45 9.56 5.96
N GLY A 67 5.77 10.67 6.66
CA GLY A 67 7.11 11.26 6.72
C GLY A 67 7.61 11.77 5.35
N CYS A 68 6.70 12.06 4.42
CA CYS A 68 7.01 12.43 3.04
C CYS A 68 6.50 13.85 2.70
N ASP A 69 7.11 14.47 1.69
CA ASP A 69 6.55 15.66 1.04
C ASP A 69 5.34 15.28 0.19
N VAL A 70 4.15 15.70 0.62
CA VAL A 70 2.89 15.34 -0.03
C VAL A 70 2.62 16.23 -1.23
N GLN A 71 2.38 15.61 -2.38
CA GLN A 71 1.84 16.23 -3.59
C GLN A 71 0.39 15.77 -3.77
N VAL A 72 -0.51 16.71 -4.05
CA VAL A 72 -1.94 16.41 -4.15
C VAL A 72 -2.42 16.47 -5.59
N VAL A 73 -3.20 15.47 -5.98
CA VAL A 73 -4.00 15.48 -7.20
C VAL A 73 -5.47 15.30 -6.83
N LYS A 74 -6.36 15.88 -7.64
CA LYS A 74 -7.80 15.77 -7.40
C LYS A 74 -8.34 14.51 -8.07
N ALA A 75 -9.19 13.77 -7.39
CA ALA A 75 -9.96 12.69 -7.98
C ALA A 75 -11.42 12.74 -7.52
N GLU A 76 -12.29 12.05 -8.26
CA GLU A 76 -13.68 11.90 -7.82
C GLU A 76 -13.74 11.08 -6.54
N GLU A 77 -14.57 11.51 -5.59
CA GLU A 77 -14.74 10.81 -4.31
C GLU A 77 -15.14 9.35 -4.50
N SER A 78 -16.06 9.07 -5.44
CA SER A 78 -16.48 7.72 -5.81
C SER A 78 -15.30 6.85 -6.25
N ALA A 79 -14.43 7.40 -7.11
CA ALA A 79 -13.25 6.70 -7.59
C ALA A 79 -12.27 6.41 -6.45
N ILE A 80 -12.08 7.34 -5.52
CA ILE A 80 -11.20 7.15 -4.35
C ILE A 80 -11.75 6.06 -3.44
N VAL A 81 -13.04 6.08 -3.12
CA VAL A 81 -13.68 5.05 -2.30
C VAL A 81 -13.51 3.67 -2.94
N MET A 82 -13.76 3.55 -4.24
CA MET A 82 -13.54 2.29 -4.96
C MET A 82 -12.09 1.83 -4.91
N ALA A 83 -11.13 2.76 -5.09
CA ALA A 83 -9.71 2.44 -5.02
C ALA A 83 -9.30 1.98 -3.60
N ILE A 84 -9.84 2.60 -2.55
CA ILE A 84 -9.58 2.18 -1.16
C ILE A 84 -10.08 0.74 -0.96
N GLU A 85 -11.30 0.43 -1.39
CA GLU A 85 -11.84 -0.94 -1.27
C GLU A 85 -11.00 -1.98 -2.02
N GLN A 86 -10.49 -1.64 -3.20
CA GLN A 86 -9.71 -2.58 -4.01
C GLN A 86 -8.31 -2.82 -3.44
N ASN A 87 -7.67 -1.80 -2.88
CA ASN A 87 -6.26 -1.88 -2.49
C ASN A 87 -6.08 -2.33 -1.04
N TYR A 88 -6.91 -1.86 -0.10
CA TYR A 88 -6.76 -2.23 1.33
C TYR A 88 -7.39 -3.59 1.68
N ASN A 89 -8.49 -4.00 1.04
CA ASN A 89 -9.12 -5.30 1.35
C ASN A 89 -8.26 -6.51 0.90
N VAL A 90 -7.55 -6.37 -0.24
CA VAL A 90 -6.69 -7.44 -0.76
C VAL A 90 -5.50 -7.69 0.18
N ASP A 91 -4.95 -6.62 0.75
CA ASP A 91 -3.84 -6.73 1.70
C ASP A 91 -4.29 -7.34 3.03
N ASN A 92 -5.47 -6.95 3.55
CA ASN A 92 -6.04 -7.56 4.75
C ASN A 92 -6.23 -9.08 4.58
N TYR A 93 -6.75 -9.52 3.43
CA TYR A 93 -6.96 -10.96 3.16
C TYR A 93 -5.64 -11.74 3.05
N ILE A 94 -4.64 -11.18 2.38
CA ILE A 94 -3.33 -11.83 2.25
C ILE A 94 -2.58 -11.86 3.59
N GLU A 95 -2.66 -10.79 4.38
CA GLU A 95 -2.10 -10.77 5.73
C GLU A 95 -2.76 -11.81 6.65
N GLU A 96 -4.08 -11.98 6.55
CA GLU A 96 -4.81 -12.99 7.33
C GLU A 96 -4.34 -14.41 6.96
N ILE A 97 -4.23 -14.73 5.68
CA ILE A 97 -3.70 -16.03 5.21
C ILE A 97 -2.25 -16.23 5.69
N VAL A 98 -1.40 -15.21 5.59
CA VAL A 98 -0.01 -15.29 6.05
C VAL A 98 0.06 -15.52 7.56
N LYS A 99 -0.80 -14.84 8.33
CA LYS A 99 -0.90 -15.05 9.79
C LYS A 99 -1.39 -16.45 10.13
N GLU A 100 -2.36 -17.00 9.42
CA GLU A 100 -2.82 -18.39 9.59
C GLU A 100 -1.70 -19.40 9.29
N LEU A 101 -0.99 -19.23 8.17
CA LEU A 101 0.15 -20.10 7.80
C LEU A 101 1.31 -20.02 8.82
N GLN A 102 1.59 -18.83 9.35
CA GLN A 102 2.59 -18.65 10.40
C GLN A 102 2.12 -19.21 11.75
N GLY A 103 0.83 -19.08 12.08
CA GLY A 103 0.21 -19.68 13.26
C GLY A 103 0.29 -21.21 13.23
N MET A 104 0.13 -21.83 12.06
CA MET A 104 0.33 -23.28 11.88
C MET A 104 1.78 -23.74 12.04
N SER A 105 2.77 -22.85 11.80
CA SER A 105 4.19 -23.17 12.00
C SER A 105 4.66 -23.04 13.46
N ALA A 106 3.91 -22.31 14.29
CA ALA A 106 4.24 -22.11 15.70
C ALA A 106 3.88 -23.30 16.60
N ASP A 107 2.99 -24.20 16.15
CA ASP A 107 2.58 -25.39 16.92
C ASP A 107 3.53 -26.60 16.77
N PHE A 108 4.57 -26.51 15.93
CA PHE A 108 5.56 -27.58 15.73
C PHE A 108 6.87 -27.40 16.52
N VAL A 109 6.93 -26.45 17.47
CA VAL A 109 8.14 -26.19 18.27
C VAL A 109 7.87 -26.16 19.78
N HIS A 110 7.07 -27.11 20.30
CA HIS A 110 7.02 -27.38 21.74
C HIS A 110 7.37 -28.82 22.14
N ASP A 111 8.17 -29.52 21.32
CA ASP A 111 8.88 -30.71 21.82
C ASP A 111 10.29 -30.78 21.25
N LYS A 112 11.26 -30.25 22.00
CA LYS A 112 12.68 -30.54 21.80
C LYS A 112 13.36 -30.79 23.13
N ASN A 113 12.99 -31.91 23.74
CA ASN A 113 13.89 -32.68 24.59
C ASN A 113 14.71 -33.67 23.74
N LEU A 114 15.31 -33.22 22.64
CA LEU A 114 16.11 -34.07 21.77
C LEU A 114 17.43 -33.37 21.38
N ASP A 115 18.46 -33.87 22.05
CA ASP A 115 19.88 -33.87 21.78
C ASP A 115 20.43 -33.04 20.61
N SER A 116 21.35 -32.17 21.01
CA SER A 116 22.37 -31.53 20.19
C SER A 116 23.20 -32.53 19.40
N SER A 117 22.88 -32.76 18.13
CA SER A 117 23.84 -32.95 17.03
C SER A 117 23.13 -33.37 15.73
N ARG A 118 23.52 -32.74 14.62
CA ARG A 118 22.91 -32.78 13.25
C ARG A 118 21.73 -31.81 13.16
N ILE A 119 21.88 -30.61 12.61
CA ILE A 119 22.07 -30.34 11.18
C ILE A 119 22.90 -29.05 11.05
N GLN A 120 24.15 -29.17 10.63
CA GLN A 120 24.91 -28.07 10.05
C GLN A 120 24.79 -28.18 8.52
N LYS A 121 24.58 -27.03 7.89
CA LYS A 121 24.53 -26.72 6.44
C LYS A 121 23.18 -26.93 5.75
N ILE A 122 22.37 -25.87 5.75
CA ILE A 122 21.77 -25.39 4.50
C ILE A 122 22.25 -23.95 4.32
N THR A 123 23.17 -23.81 3.38
CA THR A 123 23.79 -22.58 2.89
C THR A 123 22.75 -21.67 2.25
N ALA A 124 23.01 -20.36 2.35
CA ALA A 124 22.19 -19.29 1.83
C ALA A 124 22.03 -19.36 0.30
N GLU A 125 20.79 -19.42 -0.18
CA GLU A 125 20.43 -19.07 -1.56
C GLU A 125 19.20 -18.15 -1.54
N PRO A 126 19.29 -16.89 -2.02
CA PRO A 126 18.10 -16.10 -2.30
C PRO A 126 17.43 -16.60 -3.59
N PRO A 127 16.09 -16.72 -3.63
CA PRO A 127 15.39 -17.20 -4.81
C PRO A 127 15.49 -16.16 -5.94
N VAL A 128 16.05 -16.57 -7.08
CA VAL A 128 16.17 -15.75 -8.29
C VAL A 128 14.78 -15.63 -8.93
N ILE A 129 14.09 -14.53 -8.66
CA ILE A 129 12.83 -14.20 -9.33
C ILE A 129 13.15 -13.92 -10.81
N LYS A 130 12.71 -14.82 -11.70
CA LYS A 130 12.80 -14.63 -13.15
C LYS A 130 11.82 -13.53 -13.57
N MET A 131 12.34 -12.34 -13.81
CA MET A 131 11.58 -11.22 -14.34
C MET A 131 11.84 -11.08 -15.84
N VAL A 132 11.08 -11.77 -16.69
CA VAL A 132 10.87 -11.37 -18.09
C VAL A 132 9.78 -12.25 -18.71
N ASN A 133 8.59 -11.70 -18.95
CA ASN A 133 8.01 -11.63 -20.30
C ASN A 133 6.72 -10.78 -20.31
N LEU A 134 6.83 -9.49 -20.63
CA LEU A 134 5.69 -8.68 -21.09
C LEU A 134 6.19 -7.74 -22.19
N ILE A 135 6.61 -8.32 -23.32
CA ILE A 135 6.54 -7.63 -24.60
C ILE A 135 5.95 -8.61 -25.63
N ILE A 136 4.94 -8.10 -26.35
CA ILE A 136 4.41 -8.53 -27.66
C ILE A 136 3.32 -9.62 -27.65
N PHE A 137 2.05 -9.22 -27.82
CA PHE A 137 1.32 -9.32 -29.09
C PHE A 137 0.28 -8.19 -29.20
#